data_AF-A0A967BW97-F1
#
_entry.id   AF-A0A967BW97-F1
#
_cell.length_a   1.000
_cell.length_b   1.000
_cell.length_c   1.000
_cell.angle_alpha   90.00
_cell.angle_beta   90.00
_cell.angle_gamma   90.00
#
_symmetry.space_group_name_H-M   'P 1'
#
loop_
_entity.id
_entity.type
_entity.pdbx_description
1 polymer ?
#
loop_
_entity_poly.entity_id
_entity_poly.type
_entity_poly.pdbx_seq_one_letter_code
_entity_poly.pdbx_strand_id
1 'polypeptide(L)' 'LRKKGWRIVYHPGVRAFHCRGWLAGRRRVPYKLRRMSARNEVVLYRKHPSIYMGWALFKHGLVTLFRI' A
#
# COMPACT_ATOMS: atom_id res chain seq x y z
N LEU A 1 -7.13 4.87 16.08
CA LEU A 1 -5.95 5.20 16.89
C LEU A 1 -6.02 6.64 17.39
N ARG A 2 -5.77 7.64 16.53
CA ARG A 2 -5.81 9.06 16.94
C ARG A 2 -7.13 9.50 17.59
N LYS A 3 -8.28 9.13 17.00
CA LYS A 3 -9.62 9.42 17.57
C LYS A 3 -9.85 8.81 18.95
N LYS A 4 -9.06 7.81 19.35
CA LYS A 4 -9.14 7.13 20.66
C LYS A 4 -8.02 7.61 21.62
N GLY A 5 -7.30 8.69 21.31
CA GLY A 5 -6.21 9.23 22.13
C GLY A 5 -4.84 8.57 21.94
N TRP A 6 -4.74 7.51 21.12
CA TRP A 6 -3.49 6.78 20.92
C TRP A 6 -2.56 7.48 19.91
N ARG A 7 -1.26 7.49 20.21
CA ARG A 7 -0.18 8.05 19.39
C ARG A 7 0.65 6.94 18.75
N ILE A 8 1.12 7.17 17.52
CA ILE A 8 2.09 6.30 16.84
C ILE A 8 3.47 6.95 17.04
N VAL A 9 4.44 6.18 17.55
CA VAL A 9 5.81 6.64 17.79
C VAL A 9 6.76 5.83 16.93
N TYR A 10 7.70 6.50 16.26
CA TYR A 10 8.79 5.86 15.52
C TYR A 10 10.05 5.89 16.38
N HIS A 11 10.70 4.73 16.59
CA HIS A 11 11.90 4.62 17.41
C HIS A 11 13.06 4.02 16.57
N PRO A 12 14.13 4.79 16.28
CA PRO A 12 15.19 4.36 15.37
C PRO A 12 16.02 3.17 15.91
N GLY A 13 16.01 2.95 17.23
CA GLY A 13 16.64 1.79 17.86
C GLY A 13 15.89 0.47 17.67
N VAL A 14 14.63 0.50 17.20
CA VAL A 14 13.85 -0.71 16.97
C VAL A 14 14.20 -1.25 15.59
N ARG A 15 14.97 -2.34 15.56
CA ARG A 15 15.28 -3.08 14.34
C ARG A 15 14.22 -4.13 14.11
N ALA A 16 13.62 -4.13 12.93
CA ALA A 16 12.67 -5.15 12.51
C ALA A 16 13.13 -5.75 11.18
N PHE A 17 12.95 -7.07 11.03
CA PHE A 17 13.18 -7.72 9.76
C PHE A 17 12.10 -7.32 8.76
N HIS A 18 12.51 -6.64 7.69
CA HIS A 18 11.60 -6.28 6.62
C HIS A 18 11.53 -7.41 5.60
N CYS A 19 10.45 -8.20 5.61
CA CYS A 19 10.31 -9.41 4.80
C CYS A 19 10.22 -9.17 3.27
N ARG A 20 10.25 -7.91 2.78
CA ARG A 20 10.13 -7.58 1.35
C ARG A 20 11.04 -6.43 0.94
N GLY A 21 12.22 -6.71 0.38
CA GLY A 21 13.04 -5.66 -0.26
C GLY A 21 12.28 -4.93 -1.37
N TRP A 22 12.41 -3.60 -1.44
CA TRP A 22 11.66 -2.76 -2.39
C TRP A 22 12.14 -2.88 -3.85
N LEU A 23 13.35 -3.40 -4.10
CA LEU A 23 14.06 -3.20 -5.37
C LEU A 23 14.00 -4.40 -6.35
N ALA A 24 14.36 -5.62 -5.96
CA ALA A 24 14.52 -6.71 -6.93
C ALA A 24 13.30 -7.66 -7.07
N GLY A 25 12.43 -7.73 -6.07
CA GLY A 25 11.40 -8.78 -5.95
C GLY A 25 9.99 -8.40 -6.41
N ARG A 26 9.72 -7.17 -6.84
CA ARG A 26 8.34 -6.70 -7.09
C ARG A 26 7.60 -7.53 -8.15
N ARG A 27 8.30 -7.92 -9.23
CA ARG A 27 7.73 -8.81 -10.27
C ARG A 27 7.43 -10.22 -9.75
N ARG A 28 8.13 -10.68 -8.71
CA ARG A 28 7.90 -11.99 -8.06
C ARG A 28 6.68 -11.98 -7.15
N VAL A 29 6.12 -10.81 -6.83
CA VAL A 29 4.90 -10.74 -6.03
C VAL A 29 3.75 -11.34 -6.85
N PRO A 30 3.06 -12.38 -6.31
CA PRO A 30 1.90 -12.96 -6.97
C PRO A 30 0.89 -11.91 -7.39
N TYR A 31 0.34 -12.04 -8.60
CA TYR A 31 -0.64 -11.11 -9.15
C TYR A 31 -1.81 -10.82 -8.19
N LYS A 32 -2.31 -11.85 -7.50
CA LYS A 32 -3.38 -11.70 -6.49
C LYS A 32 -3.01 -10.70 -5.39
N LEU A 33 -1.76 -10.71 -4.92
CA LEU A 33 -1.28 -9.79 -3.89
C LEU A 33 -1.05 -8.38 -4.43
N ARG A 34 -0.58 -8.24 -5.68
CA ARG A 34 -0.47 -6.93 -6.35
C ARG A 34 -1.85 -6.29 -6.53
N ARG A 35 -2.83 -7.06 -7.02
CA ARG A 35 -4.21 -6.60 -7.20
C ARG A 35 -4.86 -6.22 -5.86
N MET A 36 -4.65 -7.03 -4.83
CA MET A 36 -5.10 -6.72 -3.47
C MET A 36 -4.49 -5.41 -2.96
N SER A 37 -3.17 -5.23 -3.11
CA SER A 37 -2.49 -4.00 -2.69
C SER A 37 -3.05 -2.76 -3.39
N ALA A 38 -3.25 -2.81 -4.71
CA ALA A 38 -3.78 -1.69 -5.47
C ALA A 38 -5.25 -1.38 -5.09
N ARG A 39 -6.07 -2.42 -4.87
CA ARG A 39 -7.45 -2.24 -4.36
C ARG A 39 -7.47 -1.59 -2.98
N ASN A 40 -6.55 -1.98 -2.10
CA ASN A 40 -6.48 -1.45 -0.73
C ASN A 40 -6.17 0.05 -0.71
N GLU A 41 -5.37 0.57 -1.64
CA GLU A 41 -5.12 2.01 -1.77
C GLU A 41 -6.40 2.78 -2.15
N VAL A 42 -7.21 2.24 -3.07
CA VAL A 42 -8.52 2.83 -3.40
C VAL A 42 -9.42 2.83 -2.16
N VAL A 43 -9.48 1.73 -1.41
CA VAL A 43 -10.27 1.64 -0.16
C VAL A 43 -9.75 2.61 0.89
N LEU A 44 -8.44 2.79 1.01
CA LEU A 44 -7.82 3.74 1.93
C LEU A 44 -8.28 5.16 1.62
N TYR A 45 -8.18 5.59 0.37
CA TYR A 45 -8.58 6.94 -0.02
C TYR A 45 -10.09 7.15 -0.03
N ARG A 46 -10.89 6.08 -0.11
CA ARG A 46 -12.34 6.17 0.13
C ARG A 46 -12.65 6.49 1.60
N LYS A 47 -11.85 5.97 2.54
CA LYS A 47 -11.99 6.24 3.98
C LYS A 47 -11.32 7.55 4.40
N HIS A 48 -10.25 7.93 3.71
CA HIS A 48 -9.44 9.11 3.97
C HIS A 48 -9.19 9.85 2.65
N PRO A 49 -10.14 10.68 2.20
CA PRO A 49 -10.05 11.37 0.91
C PRO A 49 -8.73 12.14 0.74
N SER A 50 -8.13 11.99 -0.42
CA SER A 50 -6.88 12.64 -0.80
C SER A 50 -6.80 12.75 -2.33
N ILE A 51 -6.02 13.73 -2.81
CA ILE A 51 -5.72 13.90 -4.24
C ILE A 51 -5.14 12.62 -4.88
N TYR A 52 -4.46 11.80 -4.07
CA TYR A 52 -3.89 10.52 -4.49
C TYR A 52 -4.93 9.43 -4.80
N MET A 53 -6.23 9.69 -4.65
CA MET A 53 -7.28 8.81 -5.17
C MET A 53 -7.11 8.55 -6.67
N GLY A 54 -6.81 9.59 -7.46
CA GLY A 54 -6.59 9.44 -8.90
C GLY A 54 -5.43 8.48 -9.20
N TRP A 55 -4.34 8.60 -8.45
CA TRP A 55 -3.19 7.70 -8.56
C TRP A 55 -3.55 6.25 -8.16
N ALA A 56 -4.31 6.07 -7.08
CA ALA A 56 -4.75 4.75 -6.65
C ALA A 56 -5.64 4.07 -7.69
N LEU A 57 -6.56 4.81 -8.32
CA LEU A 57 -7.40 4.30 -9.40
C LEU A 57 -6.56 3.95 -10.65
N PHE A 58 -5.64 4.82 -11.05
CA PHE A 58 -4.72 4.56 -12.16
C PHE A 58 -3.89 3.30 -11.92
N LYS A 59 -3.25 3.18 -10.75
CA LYS A 59 -2.50 1.99 -10.35
C LYS A 59 -3.37 0.74 -10.32
N HIS A 60 -4.60 0.84 -9.82
CA HIS A 60 -5.53 -0.28 -9.80
C HIS A 60 -5.90 -0.74 -11.21
N GLY A 61 -6.12 0.19 -12.13
CA GLY A 61 -6.31 -0.08 -13.56
C GLY A 61 -5.11 -0.77 -14.19
N LEU A 62 -3.89 -0.25 -13.96
CA LEU A 62 -2.65 -0.85 -14.47
C LEU A 62 -2.48 -2.31 -14.05
N VAL A 63 -2.66 -2.59 -12.76
CA VAL A 63 -2.51 -3.96 -12.24
C VAL A 63 -3.62 -4.86 -12.79
N THR A 64 -4.86 -4.37 -12.88
CA THR A 64 -6.01 -5.21 -13.28
C THR A 64 -6.04 -5.51 -14.77
N LEU A 65 -5.74 -4.51 -15.61
CA LEU A 65 -5.80 -4.62 -17.08
C LEU A 65 -4.51 -5.20 -17.66
N PHE A 66 -3.35 -4.70 -17.22
CA PHE A 66 -2.05 -5.05 -17.81
C PHE A 66 -1.28 -6.10 -17.01
N ARG A 67 -1.79 -6.52 -15.84
CA ARG A 67 -1.13 -7.47 -14.93
C ARG A 67 0.29 -7.06 -14.54
N ILE A 68 0.58 -5.75 -14.57
CA ILE A 68 1.85 -5.11 -14.16
C ILE A 68 1.94 -5.03 -12.64
#